data_AF-A0A7Z8LEJ6-F1
#
_entry.id   AF-A0A7Z8LEJ6-F1
#
_cell.length_a   1.000
_cell.length_b   1.000
_cell.length_c   1.000
_cell.angle_alpha   90.00
_cell.angle_beta   90.00
_cell.angle_gamma   90.00
#
_symmetry.space_group_name_H-M   'P 1'
#
loop_
_entity.id
_entity.type
_entity.pdbx_description
1 polymer ?
#
loop_
_entity_poly.entity_id
_entity_poly.type
_entity_poly.pdbx_seq_one_letter_code
_entity_poly.pdbx_strand_id
1 'polypeptide(L)'
;MSKGSELETRLGRALDRIARSAQGLGRASEVTTATQTDELQAQLDAERRKNAKLSERVNAVRQRQDSSFATLERRLARMTEQLDLQSLEMLRLKKANTKLIEANRKLREDTEANVIEASTVNRALLAELEALRAERAAEMAEMEDVLGELKPMIEAGETNA
;
A
#
# COMPACT_ATOMS: atom_id res chain seq x y z
N MET A 1 -84.35 -50.03 -17.24
CA MET A 1 -83.17 -50.45 -16.47
C MET A 1 -81.82 -50.25 -17.19
N SER A 2 -81.74 -50.15 -18.53
CA SER A 2 -80.43 -50.14 -19.25
C SER A 2 -79.67 -48.79 -19.28
N LYS A 3 -80.37 -47.67 -19.54
CA LYS A 3 -79.73 -46.35 -19.75
C LYS A 3 -78.96 -45.78 -18.54
N GLY A 4 -79.37 -46.12 -17.31
CA GLY A 4 -78.67 -45.69 -16.09
C GLY A 4 -77.32 -46.36 -15.90
N SER A 5 -77.25 -47.69 -16.11
CA SER A 5 -76.01 -48.46 -16.00
C SER A 5 -74.98 -48.09 -17.06
N GLU A 6 -75.44 -47.72 -18.26
CA GLU A 6 -74.59 -47.26 -19.36
C GLU A 6 -73.98 -45.89 -19.07
N LEU A 7 -74.75 -44.99 -18.44
CA LEU A 7 -74.28 -43.69 -17.96
C LEU A 7 -73.29 -43.84 -16.80
N GLU A 8 -73.54 -44.73 -15.83
CA GLU A 8 -72.61 -45.03 -14.73
C GLU A 8 -71.29 -45.60 -15.24
N THR A 9 -71.33 -46.53 -16.20
CA THR A 9 -70.12 -47.11 -16.80
C THR A 9 -69.32 -46.04 -17.56
N ARG A 10 -70.01 -45.11 -18.24
CA ARG A 10 -69.38 -43.99 -18.95
C ARG A 10 -68.80 -42.95 -17.98
N LEU A 11 -69.49 -42.65 -16.88
CA LEU A 11 -69.02 -41.78 -15.80
C LEU A 11 -67.79 -42.36 -15.10
N GLY A 12 -67.81 -43.65 -14.76
CA GLY A 12 -66.65 -44.34 -14.18
C GLY A 12 -65.43 -44.26 -15.09
N ARG A 13 -65.59 -44.53 -16.40
CA ARG A 13 -64.51 -44.37 -17.39
C ARG A 13 -64.02 -42.92 -17.53
N ALA A 14 -64.91 -41.94 -17.41
CA ALA A 14 -64.54 -40.53 -17.45
C ALA A 14 -63.77 -40.11 -16.18
N LEU A 15 -64.22 -40.55 -15.00
CA LEU A 15 -63.55 -40.30 -13.71
C LEU A 15 -62.17 -40.98 -13.67
N ASP A 16 -62.04 -42.23 -14.11
CA ASP A 16 -60.74 -42.90 -14.21
C ASP A 16 -59.79 -42.22 -15.19
N ARG A 17 -60.34 -41.59 -16.26
CA ARG A 17 -59.53 -40.81 -17.20
C ARG A 17 -59.08 -39.50 -16.56
N ILE A 18 -59.95 -38.82 -15.83
CA ILE A 18 -59.64 -37.59 -15.09
C ILE A 18 -58.61 -37.86 -14.00
N ALA A 19 -58.76 -38.95 -13.24
CA ALA A 19 -57.80 -39.38 -12.22
C ALA A 19 -56.42 -39.62 -12.82
N ARG A 20 -56.34 -40.36 -13.95
CA ARG A 20 -55.07 -40.57 -14.67
C ARG A 20 -54.47 -39.27 -15.22
N SER A 21 -55.28 -38.36 -15.75
CA SER A 21 -54.78 -37.06 -16.20
C SER A 21 -54.31 -36.18 -15.06
N ALA A 22 -55.04 -36.13 -13.93
CA ALA A 22 -54.66 -35.36 -12.76
C ALA A 22 -53.34 -35.86 -12.16
N GLN A 23 -53.15 -37.18 -12.12
CA GLN A 23 -51.90 -37.81 -11.69
C GLN A 23 -50.74 -37.52 -12.66
N GLY A 24 -51.02 -37.50 -13.97
CA GLY A 24 -50.05 -37.09 -15.00
C GLY A 24 -49.64 -35.62 -14.90
N LEU A 25 -50.60 -34.72 -14.63
CA LEU A 25 -50.36 -33.29 -14.38
C LEU A 25 -49.56 -33.06 -13.10
N GLY A 26 -49.89 -33.77 -12.02
CA GLY A 26 -49.12 -33.73 -10.76
C GLY A 26 -47.67 -34.15 -10.96
N ARG A 27 -47.45 -35.27 -11.66
CA ARG A 27 -46.10 -35.79 -11.97
C ARG A 27 -45.34 -34.86 -12.92
N ALA A 28 -46.00 -34.25 -13.91
CA ALA A 28 -45.37 -33.26 -14.78
C ALA A 28 -44.98 -31.99 -14.02
N SER A 29 -45.82 -31.53 -13.09
CA SER A 29 -45.52 -30.40 -12.21
C SER A 29 -44.33 -30.69 -11.30
N GLU A 30 -44.29 -31.86 -10.65
CA GLU A 30 -43.17 -32.29 -9.79
C GLU A 30 -41.85 -32.38 -10.57
N VAL A 31 -41.88 -32.97 -11.77
CA VAL A 31 -40.70 -33.05 -12.66
C VAL A 31 -40.23 -31.65 -13.05
N THR A 32 -41.15 -30.73 -13.39
CA THR A 32 -40.81 -29.35 -13.77
C THR A 32 -40.21 -28.58 -12.59
N THR A 33 -40.75 -28.74 -11.38
CA THR A 33 -40.19 -28.12 -10.17
C THR A 33 -38.82 -28.70 -9.83
N ALA A 34 -38.63 -30.02 -9.97
CA ALA A 34 -37.35 -30.67 -9.71
C ALA A 34 -36.27 -30.18 -10.69
N THR A 35 -36.59 -30.05 -11.98
CA THR A 35 -35.65 -29.51 -12.97
C THR A 35 -35.29 -28.06 -12.69
N GLN A 36 -36.25 -27.22 -12.28
CA GLN A 36 -35.98 -25.82 -11.93
C GLN A 36 -35.14 -25.71 -10.65
N THR A 37 -35.36 -26.56 -9.65
CA THR A 37 -34.53 -26.58 -8.44
C THR A 37 -33.11 -27.03 -8.73
N ASP A 38 -32.92 -28.01 -9.61
CA ASP A 38 -31.59 -28.49 -10.02
C ASP A 38 -30.83 -27.42 -10.82
N GLU A 39 -31.51 -26.71 -11.73
CA GLU A 39 -30.94 -25.59 -12.48
C GLU A 39 -30.54 -24.41 -11.57
N LEU A 40 -31.40 -24.05 -10.61
CA LEU A 40 -31.09 -22.99 -9.64
C LEU A 40 -29.94 -23.38 -8.70
N GLN A 41 -29.86 -24.65 -8.29
CA GLN A 41 -28.72 -25.16 -7.51
C GLN A 41 -27.42 -25.09 -8.31
N ALA A 42 -27.44 -25.50 -9.58
CA ALA A 42 -26.29 -25.40 -10.46
C ALA A 42 -25.82 -23.95 -10.66
N GLN A 43 -26.75 -23.00 -10.79
CA GLN A 43 -26.44 -21.56 -10.87
C GLN A 43 -25.85 -21.02 -9.55
N LEU A 44 -26.42 -21.42 -8.41
CA LEU A 44 -25.92 -21.03 -7.10
C LEU A 44 -24.49 -21.53 -6.88
N ASP A 45 -24.19 -22.77 -7.26
CA ASP A 45 -22.85 -23.33 -7.17
C ASP A 45 -21.87 -22.66 -8.13
N ALA A 46 -22.32 -22.31 -9.34
CA ALA A 46 -21.52 -21.53 -10.28
C ALA A 46 -21.18 -20.14 -9.72
N GLU A 47 -22.15 -19.44 -9.14
CA GLU A 47 -21.93 -18.12 -8.52
C GLU A 47 -21.07 -18.21 -7.26
N ARG A 48 -21.22 -19.25 -6.43
CA ARG A 48 -20.34 -19.51 -5.28
C ARG A 48 -18.90 -19.73 -5.71
N ARG A 49 -18.66 -20.50 -6.78
CA ARG A 49 -17.31 -20.71 -7.35
C ARG A 49 -16.71 -19.40 -7.88
N LYS A 50 -17.51 -18.57 -8.56
CA LYS A 50 -17.06 -17.24 -9.02
C LYS A 50 -16.72 -16.34 -7.83
N ASN A 51 -17.56 -16.29 -6.81
CA ASN A 51 -17.32 -15.50 -5.59
C ASN A 51 -16.06 -15.96 -4.84
N ALA A 52 -15.83 -17.27 -4.72
CA ALA A 52 -14.62 -17.81 -4.12
C ALA A 52 -13.37 -17.33 -4.88
N LYS A 53 -13.37 -17.47 -6.21
CA LYS A 53 -12.26 -17.00 -7.07
C LYS A 53 -12.04 -15.49 -7.00
N LEU A 54 -13.11 -14.69 -6.93
CA LEU A 54 -13.02 -13.24 -6.78
C LEU A 54 -12.48 -12.87 -5.39
N SER A 55 -12.94 -13.52 -4.33
CA SER A 55 -12.44 -13.32 -2.97
C SER A 55 -10.95 -13.66 -2.85
N GLU A 56 -10.51 -14.78 -3.42
CA GLU A 56 -9.10 -15.15 -3.52
C GLU A 56 -8.28 -14.08 -4.26
N ARG A 57 -8.79 -13.60 -5.40
CA ARG A 57 -8.11 -12.55 -6.18
C ARG A 57 -8.05 -11.23 -5.42
N VAL A 58 -9.11 -10.84 -4.72
CA VAL A 58 -9.13 -9.63 -3.88
C VAL A 58 -8.14 -9.77 -2.72
N ASN A 59 -8.09 -10.92 -2.06
CA ASN A 59 -7.14 -11.17 -0.97
C ASN A 59 -5.69 -11.16 -1.47
N ALA A 60 -5.42 -11.75 -2.63
CA ALA A 60 -4.09 -11.70 -3.26
C ALA A 60 -3.70 -10.27 -3.64
N VAL A 61 -4.63 -9.46 -4.15
CA VAL A 61 -4.38 -8.05 -4.45
C VAL A 61 -4.14 -7.25 -3.16
N ARG A 62 -4.95 -7.45 -2.12
CA ARG A 62 -4.76 -6.81 -0.82
C ARG A 62 -3.41 -7.14 -0.22
N GLN A 63 -3.00 -8.40 -0.18
CA GLN A 63 -1.67 -8.79 0.31
C GLN A 63 -0.52 -8.13 -0.47
N ARG A 64 -0.65 -7.98 -1.79
CA ARG A 64 0.33 -7.26 -2.62
C ARG A 64 0.33 -5.76 -2.34
N GLN A 65 -0.84 -5.17 -2.11
CA GLN A 65 -0.96 -3.77 -1.76
C GLN A 65 -0.38 -3.52 -0.36
N ASP A 66 -0.73 -4.32 0.64
CA ASP A 66 -0.24 -4.21 2.01
C ASP A 66 1.29 -4.36 2.06
N SER A 67 1.88 -5.30 1.31
CA SER A 67 3.33 -5.44 1.23
C SER A 67 4.02 -4.25 0.54
N SER A 68 3.40 -3.69 -0.50
CA SER A 68 3.87 -2.48 -1.18
C SER A 68 3.78 -1.26 -0.25
N PHE A 69 2.65 -1.08 0.44
CA PHE A 69 2.44 -0.02 1.43
C PHE A 69 3.45 -0.12 2.57
N ALA A 70 3.65 -1.30 3.15
CA ALA A 70 4.66 -1.50 4.19
C ALA A 70 6.08 -1.21 3.70
N THR A 71 6.37 -1.39 2.41
CA THR A 71 7.68 -1.05 1.82
C THR A 71 7.81 0.45 1.61
N LEU A 72 6.76 1.11 1.13
CA LEU A 72 6.70 2.56 0.95
C LEU A 72 6.76 3.30 2.29
N GLU A 73 6.03 2.85 3.30
CA GLU A 73 6.06 3.40 4.66
C GLU A 73 7.46 3.32 5.26
N ARG A 74 8.13 2.18 5.12
CA ARG A 74 9.54 2.03 5.54
C ARG A 74 10.48 2.97 4.79
N ARG A 75 10.24 3.20 3.49
CA ARG A 75 11.05 4.15 2.71
C ARG A 75 10.77 5.59 3.11
N LEU A 76 9.51 5.95 3.36
CA LEU A 76 9.11 7.27 3.84
C LEU A 76 9.73 7.56 5.21
N ALA A 77 9.63 6.63 6.16
CA ALA A 77 10.24 6.78 7.48
C ALA A 77 11.75 7.05 7.39
N ARG A 78 12.47 6.29 6.55
CA ARG A 78 13.91 6.53 6.31
C ARG A 78 14.18 7.90 5.70
N MET A 79 13.42 8.31 4.68
CA MET A 79 13.59 9.61 4.03
C MET A 79 13.30 10.77 4.99
N THR A 80 12.31 10.63 5.86
CA THR A 80 12.01 11.63 6.89
C THR A 80 13.15 11.75 7.90
N GLU A 81 13.70 10.62 8.37
CA GLU A 81 14.85 10.62 9.27
C GLU A 81 16.09 11.27 8.63
N GLN A 82 16.37 10.99 7.36
CA GLN A 82 17.46 11.64 6.62
C GLN A 82 17.25 13.16 6.50
N LEU A 83 16.03 13.60 6.19
CA LEU A 83 15.71 15.04 6.12
C LEU A 83 15.89 15.74 7.48
N ASP A 84 15.54 15.08 8.58
CA ASP A 84 15.73 15.65 9.92
C ASP A 84 17.22 15.78 10.27
N LEU A 85 18.04 14.77 9.94
CA LEU A 85 19.49 14.81 10.13
C LEU A 85 20.14 15.94 9.31
N GLN A 86 19.81 16.02 8.01
CA GLN A 86 20.31 17.08 7.12
C GLN A 86 19.87 18.47 7.59
N SER A 87 18.65 18.60 8.13
CA SER A 87 18.16 19.87 8.68
C SER A 87 18.96 20.32 9.90
N LEU A 88 19.35 19.39 10.78
CA LEU A 88 20.21 19.66 11.93
C LEU A 88 21.62 20.08 11.52
N GLU A 89 22.19 19.43 10.50
CA GLU A 89 23.51 19.75 9.96
C GLU A 89 23.53 21.10 9.26
N MET A 90 22.53 21.39 8.44
CA MET A 90 22.33 22.70 7.82
C MET A 90 22.25 23.82 8.87
N LEU A 91 21.58 23.57 10.00
CA LEU A 91 21.53 24.53 11.11
C LEU A 91 22.90 24.74 11.76
N ARG A 92 23.69 23.67 11.94
CA ARG A 92 25.06 23.75 12.48
C ARG A 92 25.98 24.55 11.55
N LEU A 93 25.93 24.29 10.24
CA LEU A 93 26.67 25.03 9.23
C LEU A 93 26.28 26.52 9.23
N LYS A 94 24.98 26.83 9.23
CA LYS A 94 24.50 28.22 9.30
C LYS A 94 25.05 28.93 10.53
N LYS A 95 25.01 28.29 11.70
CA LYS A 95 25.54 28.87 12.95
C LYS A 95 27.06 29.09 12.91
N ALA A 96 27.81 28.17 12.31
CA ALA A 96 29.25 28.35 12.14
C ALA A 96 29.56 29.50 11.15
N ASN A 97 28.80 29.59 10.07
CA ASN A 97 28.95 30.65 9.07
C ASN A 97 28.58 32.03 9.64
N THR A 98 27.51 32.16 10.44
CA THR A 98 27.18 33.44 11.10
C THR A 98 28.29 33.89 12.04
N LYS A 99 28.89 32.97 12.80
CA LYS A 99 30.06 33.26 13.65
C LYS A 99 31.27 33.72 12.82
N LEU A 100 31.53 33.12 11.66
CA LEU A 100 32.58 33.57 10.75
C LEU A 100 32.33 34.99 10.25
N ILE A 101 31.11 35.29 9.81
CA ILE A 101 30.74 36.61 9.29
C ILE A 101 30.95 37.65 10.39
N GLU A 102 30.50 37.37 11.61
CA GLU A 102 30.70 38.26 12.77
C GLU A 102 32.19 38.46 13.10
N ALA A 103 32.99 37.39 13.08
CA ALA A 103 34.42 37.48 13.35
C ALA A 103 35.17 38.26 12.26
N ASN A 104 34.84 38.02 10.98
CA ASN A 104 35.39 38.77 9.86
C ASN A 104 35.00 40.25 9.89
N ARG A 105 33.75 40.54 10.27
CA ARG A 105 33.29 41.92 10.43
C ARG A 105 34.09 42.63 11.53
N LYS A 106 34.29 42.00 12.70
CA LYS A 106 35.11 42.57 13.77
C LYS A 106 36.56 42.77 13.34
N LEU A 107 37.15 41.83 12.61
CA LEU A 107 38.49 42.01 12.05
C LEU A 107 38.58 43.20 11.10
N ARG A 108 37.56 43.44 10.27
CA ARG A 108 37.51 44.60 9.37
C ARG A 108 37.40 45.90 10.15
N GLU A 109 36.49 45.96 11.14
CA GLU A 109 36.34 47.13 12.02
C GLU A 109 37.66 47.44 12.77
N ASP A 110 38.32 46.44 13.32
CA ASP A 110 39.62 46.56 14.01
C ASP A 110 40.75 47.01 13.05
N THR A 111 40.73 46.52 11.81
CA THR A 111 41.69 46.91 10.77
C THR A 111 41.48 48.37 10.34
N GLU A 112 40.23 48.79 10.13
CA GLU A 112 39.87 50.17 9.78
C GLU A 112 40.22 51.15 10.91
N ALA A 113 40.06 50.73 12.17
CA ALA A 113 40.46 51.50 13.34
C ALA A 113 41.99 51.51 13.60
N ASN A 114 42.78 50.73 12.84
CA ASN A 114 44.20 50.45 13.10
C ASN A 114 44.48 49.88 14.51
N VAL A 115 43.50 49.20 15.11
CA VAL A 115 43.63 48.52 16.41
C VAL A 115 43.52 47.02 16.17
N ILE A 116 44.61 46.40 15.73
CA ILE A 116 44.66 44.95 15.55
C ILE A 116 45.06 44.30 16.87
N GLU A 117 44.07 43.83 17.63
CA GLU A 117 44.35 43.03 18.81
C GLU A 117 44.58 41.56 18.47
N ALA A 118 45.57 40.94 19.12
CA ALA A 118 45.82 39.49 19.00
C ALA A 118 44.61 38.66 19.43
N SER A 119 43.76 39.21 20.32
CA SER A 119 42.54 38.57 20.81
C SER A 119 41.49 38.42 19.70
N THR A 120 41.35 39.41 18.81
CA THR A 120 40.43 39.38 17.66
C THR A 120 40.91 38.41 16.58
N VAL A 121 42.20 38.43 16.27
CA VAL A 121 42.81 37.47 15.31
C VAL A 121 42.60 36.03 15.77
N ASN A 122 42.90 35.74 17.05
CA ASN A 122 42.65 34.40 17.60
C ASN A 122 41.17 34.01 17.55
N ARG A 123 40.25 34.94 17.81
CA ARG A 123 38.80 34.67 17.73
C ARG A 123 38.34 34.38 16.31
N ALA A 124 38.91 35.05 15.31
CA ALA A 124 38.63 34.80 13.91
C ALA A 124 39.19 33.46 13.43
N LEU A 125 40.43 33.12 13.81
CA LEU A 125 41.02 31.81 13.52
C LEU A 125 40.23 30.65 14.16
N LEU A 126 39.74 30.85 15.39
CA LEU A 126 38.86 29.87 16.04
C LEU A 126 37.53 29.72 15.30
N ALA A 127 36.92 30.83 14.85
CA ALA A 127 35.71 30.78 14.06
C ALA A 127 35.94 30.06 12.72
N GLU A 128 37.06 30.34 12.03
CA GLU A 128 37.49 29.68 10.78
C GLU A 128 37.61 28.17 10.96
N LEU A 129 38.26 27.76 12.03
CA LEU A 129 38.45 26.36 12.36
C LEU A 129 37.14 25.68 12.79
N GLU A 130 36.23 26.37 13.48
CA GLU A 130 34.86 25.88 13.74
C GLU A 130 34.05 25.67 12.47
N ALA A 131 34.18 26.58 11.49
CA ALA A 131 33.47 26.47 10.23
C ALA A 131 34.02 25.36 9.33
N LEU A 132 35.35 25.25 9.20
CA LEU A 132 35.99 24.14 8.47
C LEU A 132 35.62 22.78 9.07
N ARG A 133 35.53 22.70 10.41
CA ARG A 133 35.06 21.48 11.09
C ARG A 133 33.59 21.19 10.81
N ALA A 134 32.74 22.20 10.78
CA ALA A 134 31.33 22.04 10.46
C ALA A 134 31.13 21.61 9.00
N GLU A 135 31.88 22.19 8.06
CA GLU A 135 31.91 21.82 6.65
C GLU A 135 32.37 20.38 6.45
N ARG A 136 33.49 19.99 7.06
CA ARG A 136 33.96 18.59 7.04
C ARG A 136 32.96 17.61 7.64
N ALA A 137 32.28 17.99 8.72
CA ALA A 137 31.26 17.14 9.32
C ALA A 137 30.06 16.94 8.38
N ALA A 138 29.62 17.99 7.69
CA ALA A 138 28.55 17.89 6.69
C ALA A 138 28.98 17.06 5.48
N GLU A 139 30.20 17.25 4.96
CA GLU A 139 30.73 16.43 3.86
C GLU A 139 30.78 14.93 4.24
N MET A 140 31.23 14.59 5.45
CA MET A 140 31.27 13.19 5.90
C MET A 140 29.86 12.61 6.03
N ALA A 141 28.89 13.38 6.54
CA ALA A 141 27.50 12.95 6.64
C ALA A 141 26.87 12.72 5.27
N GLU A 142 27.10 13.62 4.31
CA GLU A 142 26.67 13.42 2.91
C GLU A 142 27.31 12.18 2.29
N MET A 143 28.59 11.92 2.54
CA MET A 143 29.27 10.71 2.07
C MET A 143 28.71 9.44 2.71
N GLU A 144 28.39 9.46 4.01
CA GLU A 144 27.75 8.34 4.71
C GLU A 144 26.34 8.08 4.16
N ASP A 145 25.57 9.12 3.88
CA ASP A 145 24.25 9.03 3.24
C ASP A 145 24.34 8.40 1.84
N VAL A 146 25.26 8.89 1.00
CA VAL A 146 25.49 8.34 -0.35
C VAL A 146 25.94 6.88 -0.29
N LEU A 147 26.86 6.54 0.62
CA LEU A 147 27.28 5.14 0.83
C LEU A 147 26.11 4.28 1.34
N GLY A 148 25.27 4.82 2.21
CA GLY A 148 24.06 4.16 2.71
C GLY A 148 23.04 3.86 1.61
N GLU A 149 22.93 4.71 0.60
CA GLU A 149 22.06 4.49 -0.57
C GLU A 149 22.70 3.57 -1.62
N LEU A 150 24.02 3.66 -1.84
CA LEU A 150 24.72 2.82 -2.82
C LEU A 150 24.86 1.36 -2.37
N LYS A 151 25.06 1.11 -1.08
CA LYS A 151 25.22 -0.24 -0.53
C LYS A 151 24.08 -1.20 -0.88
N PRO A 152 22.79 -0.86 -0.67
CA PRO A 152 21.68 -1.72 -1.08
C PRO A 152 21.54 -1.85 -2.61
N MET A 153 22.01 -0.87 -3.41
CA MET A 153 22.01 -1.00 -4.88
C MET A 153 23.07 -2.00 -5.36
N ILE A 154 24.23 -2.06 -4.70
CA ILE A 154 25.29 -3.02 -4.99
C ILE A 154 24.85 -4.44 -4.57
N GLU A 155 24.31 -4.59 -3.37
CA GLU A 155 23.79 -5.89 -2.88
C GLU A 155 22.62 -6.41 -3.75
N ALA A 156 21.73 -5.52 -4.21
CA ALA A 156 20.67 -5.88 -5.16
C ALA A 156 21.21 -6.23 -6.56
N GLY A 157 22.35 -5.68 -6.96
CA GLY A 157 23.05 -6.03 -8.20
C GLY A 157 23.70 -7.41 -8.15
N GLU A 158 24.31 -7.77 -7.01
CA GLU A 158 24.92 -9.09 -6.79
C GLU A 158 23.89 -10.23 -6.71
N THR A 159 22.69 -9.97 -6.16
CA THR A 159 21.62 -10.98 -6.11
C THR A 159 20.94 -11.27 -7.46
N ASN A 160 21.18 -10.45 -8.49
CA ASN A 160 20.63 -10.62 -9.84
C ASN A 160 21.66 -11.15 -10.87
N ALA A 161 22.88 -11.47 -10.43
CA ALA A 161 23.94 -12.11 -11.23
C ALA A 161 24.09 -13.58 -10.84
#